data_AF-A0AAN0IMI9-F1
#
_entry.id   AF-A0AAN0IMI9-F1
#
_cell.length_a   1.000
_cell.length_b   1.000
_cell.length_c   1.000
_cell.angle_alpha   90.00
_cell.angle_beta   90.00
_cell.angle_gamma   90.00
#
_symmetry.space_group_name_H-M   'P 1'
#
loop_
_entity.id
_entity.type
_entity.pdbx_description
1 polymer ?
#
loop_
_entity_poly.entity_id
_entity_poly.type
_entity_poly.pdbx_seq_one_letter_code
_entity_poly.pdbx_strand_id
1 'polypeptide(L)'
;MKYYSIQVDATPDSSHMEQTTFILRYVLETTTQEQRVVYEVIERFVTFISLSKKTGSDITSLVLDQLRVWELPLNNCRGQCYDNGANMAGKYKGVQAQILELNKYALFTPCAAHSLNLVGANAAECCPTVTTFFGTVQKLYTFMSGSPQRWEILLECIPCSLHGQSHTRWSERIDAVRQVAAHLPGILQAIESVSKLNLSPEAKVTVDGLHDYFNSFL
;
A
#
# COMPACT_ATOMS: atom_id res chain seq x y z
N MET A 1 2.02 33.17 -4.44
CA MET A 1 1.75 31.98 -5.29
C MET A 1 0.34 32.11 -5.86
N LYS A 2 0.16 32.14 -7.19
CA LYS A 2 -1.18 32.31 -7.79
C LYS A 2 -1.89 31.00 -8.08
N TYR A 3 -1.19 29.94 -8.50
CA TYR A 3 -1.80 28.65 -8.83
C TYR A 3 -1.07 27.51 -8.13
N TYR A 4 -1.82 26.47 -7.77
CA TYR A 4 -1.31 25.30 -7.05
C TYR A 4 -2.14 24.05 -7.36
N SER A 5 -1.65 22.91 -6.91
CA SER A 5 -2.37 21.65 -6.87
C SER A 5 -2.24 21.02 -5.49
N ILE A 6 -3.23 20.21 -5.12
CA ILE A 6 -3.28 19.51 -3.85
C ILE A 6 -3.02 18.02 -4.07
N GLN A 7 -2.25 17.42 -3.17
CA GLN A 7 -2.15 15.97 -3.03
C GLN A 7 -2.58 15.63 -1.60
N VAL A 8 -3.57 14.76 -1.47
CA VAL A 8 -4.15 14.41 -0.17
C VAL A 8 -4.23 12.88 -0.08
N ASP A 9 -3.62 12.33 0.95
CA ASP A 9 -3.56 10.89 1.16
C ASP A 9 -3.83 10.55 2.62
N ALA A 10 -4.54 9.45 2.88
CA ALA A 10 -4.93 9.05 4.23
C ALA A 10 -4.37 7.66 4.54
N THR A 11 -3.67 7.55 5.67
CA THR A 11 -3.20 6.26 6.18
C THR A 11 -3.47 6.16 7.68
N PRO A 12 -3.85 4.97 8.20
CA PRO A 12 -3.81 4.75 9.63
C PRO A 12 -2.37 4.85 10.14
N ASP A 13 -2.18 5.53 11.27
CA ASP A 13 -0.91 5.59 11.99
C ASP A 13 -0.76 4.42 12.98
N SER A 14 0.39 4.36 13.67
CA SER A 14 0.70 3.31 14.65
C SER A 14 -0.24 3.28 15.87
N SER A 15 -1.07 4.31 16.05
CA SER A 15 -2.09 4.40 17.09
C SER A 15 -3.50 4.10 16.58
N HIS A 16 -3.63 3.59 15.35
CA HIS A 16 -4.89 3.31 14.66
C HIS A 16 -5.74 4.56 14.39
N MET A 17 -5.15 5.75 14.39
CA MET A 17 -5.81 6.97 13.95
C MET A 17 -5.54 7.20 12.47
N GLU A 18 -6.57 7.53 11.69
CA GLU A 18 -6.36 7.96 10.30
C GLU A 18 -5.77 9.37 10.28
N GLN A 19 -4.59 9.48 9.66
CA GLN A 19 -3.90 10.73 9.42
C GLN A 19 -4.03 11.07 7.93
N THR A 20 -4.62 12.22 7.64
CA THR A 20 -4.71 12.77 6.29
C THR A 20 -3.56 13.73 6.07
N THR A 21 -2.68 13.40 5.13
CA THR A 21 -1.51 14.17 4.73
C THR A 21 -1.91 15.21 3.68
N PHE A 22 -1.40 16.43 3.82
CA PHE A 22 -1.57 17.47 2.81
C PHE A 22 -0.22 17.88 2.23
N ILE A 23 -0.12 17.79 0.91
CA ILE A 23 1.02 18.28 0.14
C ILE A 23 0.51 19.27 -0.90
N LEU A 24 1.21 20.40 -1.01
CA LEU A 24 0.98 21.38 -2.07
C LEU A 24 2.06 21.25 -3.12
N ARG A 25 1.64 21.26 -4.38
CA ARG A 25 2.54 21.34 -5.53
C ARG A 25 2.26 22.59 -6.34
N TYR A 26 3.27 23.39 -6.60
CA TYR A 26 3.17 24.66 -7.31
C TYR A 26 4.43 24.98 -8.10
N VAL A 27 4.36 26.00 -8.95
CA VAL A 27 5.52 26.51 -9.69
C VAL A 27 6.02 27.76 -8.98
N LEU A 28 7.31 27.75 -8.61
CA LEU A 28 8.02 28.89 -8.07
C LEU A 28 8.77 29.58 -9.20
N GLU A 29 8.48 30.86 -9.39
CA GLU A 29 9.26 31.74 -10.26
C GLU A 29 10.39 32.35 -9.43
N THR A 30 11.63 32.22 -9.90
CA THR A 30 12.81 32.82 -9.27
C THR A 30 13.62 33.57 -10.31
N THR A 31 14.03 34.80 -9.99
CA THR A 31 14.95 35.57 -10.82
C THR A 31 16.38 35.35 -10.33
N THR A 32 17.25 34.88 -11.21
CA THR A 32 18.68 34.66 -10.88
C THR A 32 19.44 35.98 -10.78
N GLN A 33 20.65 35.93 -10.21
CA GLN A 33 21.56 37.07 -10.18
C GLN A 33 21.89 37.62 -11.58
N GLU A 34 21.82 36.75 -12.60
CA GLU A 34 22.01 37.10 -14.02
C GLU A 34 20.74 37.65 -14.70
N GLN A 35 19.70 38.02 -13.93
CA GLN A 35 18.41 38.52 -14.44
C GLN A 35 17.66 37.52 -15.34
N ARG A 36 17.89 36.21 -15.15
CA ARG A 36 17.13 35.16 -15.84
C ARG A 36 15.98 34.70 -14.97
N VAL A 37 14.80 34.55 -15.57
CA VAL A 37 13.63 33.95 -14.90
C VAL A 37 13.70 32.44 -15.03
N VAL A 38 13.61 31.75 -13.89
CA VAL A 38 13.62 30.29 -13.79
C VAL A 38 12.32 29.85 -13.12
N TYR A 39 11.74 28.77 -13.62
CA TYR A 39 10.54 28.15 -13.07
C TYR A 39 10.90 26.80 -12.49
N GLU A 40 10.60 26.59 -11.22
CA GLU A 40 10.83 25.33 -10.52
C GLU A 40 9.51 24.76 -10.02
N VAL A 41 9.31 23.46 -10.21
CA VAL A 41 8.17 22.77 -9.61
C VAL A 41 8.55 22.40 -8.18
N ILE A 42 7.78 22.93 -7.23
CA ILE A 42 8.00 22.75 -5.81
C ILE A 42 6.88 21.92 -5.21
N GLU A 43 7.25 20.92 -4.41
CA GLU A 43 6.36 20.18 -3.54
C GLU A 43 6.67 20.51 -2.07
N ARG A 44 5.64 20.75 -1.28
CA ARG A 44 5.76 21.05 0.15
C ARG A 44 4.72 20.27 0.94
N PHE A 45 5.20 19.45 1.85
CA PHE A 45 4.38 18.96 2.95
C PHE A 45 3.90 20.14 3.78
N VAL A 46 2.60 20.16 4.09
CA VAL A 46 1.99 21.23 4.88
C VAL A 46 1.69 20.74 6.28
N THR A 47 0.92 19.67 6.40
CA THR A 47 0.48 19.15 7.70
C THR A 47 -0.10 17.74 7.60
N PHE A 48 -0.27 17.12 8.77
CA PHE A 48 -1.16 16.00 9.00
C PHE A 48 -2.41 16.46 9.74
N ILE A 49 -3.57 15.96 9.33
CA ILE A 49 -4.81 16.20 10.04
C ILE A 49 -5.51 14.87 10.31
N SER A 50 -5.84 14.64 11.57
CA SER A 50 -6.64 13.51 11.96
C SER A 50 -8.10 13.74 11.54
N LEU A 51 -8.65 12.78 10.81
CA LEU A 51 -10.07 12.76 10.45
C LEU A 51 -10.61 11.35 10.68
N SER A 52 -11.57 11.23 11.60
CA SER A 52 -12.23 9.95 11.88
C SER A 52 -13.29 9.57 10.86
N LYS A 53 -13.75 10.53 10.04
CA LYS A 53 -14.81 10.37 9.05
C LYS A 53 -14.23 10.06 7.67
N LYS A 54 -14.83 9.10 6.95
CA LYS A 54 -14.26 8.56 5.70
C LYS A 54 -15.06 8.85 4.44
N THR A 55 -16.20 9.54 4.52
CA THR A 55 -17.02 9.77 3.32
C THR A 55 -16.36 10.80 2.42
N GLY A 56 -16.58 10.70 1.11
CA GLY A 56 -16.05 11.69 0.15
C GLY A 56 -16.49 13.12 0.48
N SER A 57 -17.69 13.33 1.03
CA SER A 57 -18.16 14.65 1.50
C SER A 57 -17.43 15.17 2.73
N ASP A 58 -17.14 14.30 3.71
CA ASP A 58 -16.39 14.70 4.90
C ASP A 58 -14.95 15.10 4.53
N ILE A 59 -14.31 14.31 3.67
CA ILE A 59 -12.95 14.60 3.19
C ILE A 59 -12.94 15.87 2.33
N THR A 60 -13.93 16.07 1.46
CA THR A 60 -14.06 17.31 0.68
C THR A 60 -14.19 18.52 1.60
N SER A 61 -15.03 18.42 2.64
CA SER A 61 -15.21 19.51 3.61
C SER A 61 -13.89 19.83 4.31
N LEU A 62 -13.16 18.80 4.75
CA LEU A 62 -11.82 18.95 5.33
C LEU A 62 -10.88 19.69 4.38
N VAL A 63 -10.81 19.28 3.11
CA VAL A 63 -9.95 19.94 2.11
C VAL A 63 -10.31 21.42 1.97
N LEU A 64 -11.60 21.75 1.86
CA LEU A 64 -12.07 23.13 1.72
C LEU A 64 -11.78 23.97 2.97
N ASP A 65 -11.97 23.40 4.17
CA ASP A 65 -11.64 24.03 5.43
C ASP A 65 -10.17 24.38 5.53
N GLN A 66 -9.28 23.45 5.17
CA GLN A 66 -7.84 23.69 5.23
C GLN A 66 -7.36 24.71 4.21
N LEU A 67 -7.91 24.66 2.99
CA LEU A 67 -7.63 25.68 1.99
C LEU A 67 -8.06 27.08 2.47
N ARG A 68 -9.17 27.19 3.21
CA ARG A 68 -9.58 28.46 3.84
C ARG A 68 -8.59 28.90 4.92
N VAL A 69 -8.16 27.99 5.80
CA VAL A 69 -7.20 28.28 6.88
C VAL A 69 -5.86 28.77 6.31
N TRP A 70 -5.40 28.22 5.19
CA TRP A 70 -4.15 28.62 4.53
C TRP A 70 -4.31 29.79 3.57
N GLU A 71 -5.52 30.38 3.50
CA GLU A 71 -5.84 31.46 2.58
C GLU A 71 -5.49 31.13 1.12
N LEU A 72 -5.72 29.87 0.73
CA LEU A 72 -5.52 29.35 -0.62
C LEU A 72 -6.87 29.19 -1.33
N PRO A 73 -7.25 30.12 -2.21
CA PRO A 73 -8.56 30.05 -2.85
C PRO A 73 -8.67 28.82 -3.75
N LEU A 74 -9.75 28.03 -3.59
CA LEU A 74 -9.99 26.86 -4.44
C LEU A 74 -9.98 27.22 -5.93
N ASN A 75 -10.44 28.41 -6.31
CA ASN A 75 -10.44 28.92 -7.70
C ASN A 75 -9.04 28.99 -8.34
N ASN A 76 -7.99 28.98 -7.52
CA ASN A 76 -6.60 28.95 -7.94
C ASN A 76 -6.01 27.53 -8.02
N CYS A 77 -6.74 26.52 -7.53
CA CYS A 77 -6.37 25.13 -7.67
C CYS A 77 -6.45 24.69 -9.15
N ARG A 78 -5.41 24.01 -9.63
CA ARG A 78 -5.29 23.52 -11.00
C ARG A 78 -5.11 22.01 -11.09
N GLY A 79 -5.01 21.34 -9.96
CA GLY A 79 -4.89 19.89 -9.91
C GLY A 79 -5.22 19.34 -8.53
N GLN A 80 -5.74 18.13 -8.51
CA GLN A 80 -6.05 17.37 -7.32
C GLN A 80 -5.59 15.92 -7.51
N CYS A 81 -4.92 15.36 -6.51
CA CYS A 81 -4.36 14.01 -6.54
C CYS A 81 -4.68 13.28 -5.25
N TYR A 82 -5.23 12.07 -5.37
CA TYR A 82 -5.67 11.23 -4.25
C TYR A 82 -5.41 9.75 -4.55
N ASP A 83 -5.64 8.88 -3.55
CA ASP A 83 -5.78 7.45 -3.80
C ASP A 83 -6.97 7.14 -4.74
N ASN A 84 -6.99 5.92 -5.29
CA ASN A 84 -8.04 5.50 -6.22
C ASN A 84 -9.26 4.91 -5.50
N GLY A 85 -9.35 5.06 -4.18
CA GLY A 85 -10.46 4.56 -3.38
C GLY A 85 -11.78 5.24 -3.73
N ALA A 86 -12.90 4.55 -3.50
CA ALA A 86 -14.21 5.04 -3.91
C ALA A 86 -14.60 6.40 -3.31
N ASN A 87 -14.16 6.69 -2.09
CA ASN A 87 -14.42 7.98 -1.43
C ASN A 87 -13.57 9.12 -1.98
N MET A 88 -12.41 8.83 -2.57
CA MET A 88 -11.51 9.81 -3.17
C MET A 88 -11.77 9.97 -4.67
N ALA A 89 -11.57 8.90 -5.43
CA ALA A 89 -11.65 8.87 -6.89
C ALA A 89 -13.06 8.64 -7.45
N GLY A 90 -14.05 8.41 -6.58
CA GLY A 90 -15.42 8.10 -7.00
C GLY A 90 -16.03 9.13 -7.93
N LYS A 91 -16.60 8.66 -9.06
CA LYS A 91 -17.13 9.49 -10.15
C LYS A 91 -18.26 10.45 -9.75
N TYR A 92 -19.04 10.11 -8.72
CA TYR A 92 -20.24 10.86 -8.34
C TYR A 92 -20.17 11.43 -6.92
N LYS A 93 -19.70 10.64 -5.96
CA LYS A 93 -19.65 11.03 -4.54
C LYS A 93 -18.21 11.15 -4.01
N GLY A 94 -17.21 10.89 -4.85
CA GLY A 94 -15.82 11.01 -4.45
C GLY A 94 -15.39 12.46 -4.32
N VAL A 95 -14.34 12.70 -3.55
CA VAL A 95 -13.71 14.02 -3.41
C VAL A 95 -13.40 14.62 -4.78
N GLN A 96 -12.88 13.81 -5.71
CA GLN A 96 -12.52 14.29 -7.05
C GLN A 96 -13.69 14.93 -7.79
N ALA A 97 -14.87 14.31 -7.72
CA ALA A 97 -16.06 14.80 -8.39
C ALA A 97 -16.57 16.09 -7.75
N GLN A 98 -16.60 16.15 -6.42
CA GLN A 98 -17.09 17.32 -5.68
C GLN A 98 -16.19 18.54 -5.85
N ILE A 99 -14.86 18.36 -5.79
CA ILE A 99 -13.91 19.46 -6.04
C ILE A 99 -13.97 19.93 -7.49
N LEU A 100 -14.16 19.02 -8.45
CA LEU A 100 -14.28 19.37 -9.87
C LEU A 100 -15.59 20.16 -10.15
N GLU A 101 -16.67 19.84 -9.44
CA GLU A 101 -17.93 20.60 -9.50
C GLU A 101 -17.74 22.05 -9.01
N LEU A 102 -16.97 22.24 -7.93
CA LEU A 102 -16.67 23.55 -7.37
C LEU A 102 -15.63 24.33 -8.20
N ASN A 103 -14.68 23.64 -8.82
CA ASN A 103 -13.68 24.22 -9.70
C ASN A 103 -13.31 23.25 -10.83
N LYS A 104 -13.89 23.48 -12.01
CA LYS A 104 -13.65 22.69 -13.23
C LYS A 104 -12.19 22.65 -13.70
N TYR A 105 -11.33 23.53 -13.20
CA TYR A 105 -9.91 23.57 -13.54
C TYR A 105 -9.02 22.77 -12.57
N ALA A 106 -9.55 22.29 -11.44
CA ALA A 106 -8.84 21.40 -10.55
C ALA A 106 -8.90 19.97 -11.08
N LEU A 107 -8.08 19.64 -12.08
CA LEU A 107 -8.15 18.34 -12.74
C LEU A 107 -7.67 17.21 -11.82
N PHE A 108 -8.40 16.10 -11.83
CA PHE A 108 -8.06 14.92 -11.04
C PHE A 108 -6.98 14.07 -11.72
N THR A 109 -5.96 13.71 -10.94
CA THR A 109 -4.95 12.72 -11.31
C THR A 109 -5.00 11.55 -10.32
N PRO A 110 -5.22 10.30 -10.78
CA PRO A 110 -5.21 9.14 -9.90
C PRO A 110 -3.80 8.80 -9.41
N CYS A 111 -3.70 8.13 -8.27
CA CYS A 111 -2.43 7.67 -7.73
C CYS A 111 -1.85 6.54 -8.59
N ALA A 112 -0.72 6.83 -9.26
CA ALA A 112 -0.03 5.85 -10.11
C ALA A 112 0.45 4.62 -9.32
N ALA A 113 0.91 4.80 -8.08
CA ALA A 113 1.33 3.68 -7.22
C ALA A 113 0.15 2.76 -6.89
N HIS A 114 -1.01 3.33 -6.56
CA HIS A 114 -2.22 2.56 -6.30
C HIS A 114 -2.72 1.85 -7.58
N SER A 115 -2.68 2.53 -8.73
CA SER A 115 -3.01 1.92 -10.03
C SER A 115 -2.11 0.72 -10.34
N LEU A 116 -0.80 0.85 -10.16
CA LEU A 116 0.16 -0.24 -10.39
C LEU A 116 -0.09 -1.41 -9.44
N ASN A 117 -0.39 -1.12 -8.17
CA ASN A 117 -0.74 -2.11 -7.17
C ASN A 117 -1.98 -2.93 -7.58
N LEU A 118 -3.03 -2.27 -8.06
CA LEU A 118 -4.25 -2.92 -8.56
C LEU A 118 -3.98 -3.77 -9.80
N VAL A 119 -3.17 -3.29 -10.74
CA VAL A 119 -2.78 -4.07 -11.92
C VAL A 119 -2.07 -5.35 -11.50
N GLY A 120 -1.11 -5.28 -10.57
CA GLY A 120 -0.40 -6.44 -10.05
C GLY A 120 -1.31 -7.45 -9.36
N ALA A 121 -2.21 -6.98 -8.50
CA ALA A 121 -3.19 -7.82 -7.82
C ALA A 121 -4.13 -8.53 -8.82
N ASN A 122 -4.74 -7.77 -9.74
CA ASN A 122 -5.66 -8.33 -10.73
C ASN A 122 -4.97 -9.33 -11.67
N ALA A 123 -3.72 -9.06 -12.08
CA ALA A 123 -2.96 -9.97 -12.93
C ALA A 123 -2.61 -11.29 -12.23
N ALA A 124 -2.43 -11.28 -10.91
CA ALA A 124 -2.18 -12.49 -10.15
C ALA A 124 -3.47 -13.26 -9.86
N GLU A 125 -4.56 -12.57 -9.52
CA GLU A 125 -5.87 -13.18 -9.27
C GLU A 125 -6.46 -13.83 -10.52
N CYS A 126 -6.16 -13.32 -11.73
CA CYS A 126 -6.61 -13.95 -12.96
C CYS A 126 -5.86 -15.24 -13.32
N CYS A 127 -4.79 -15.58 -12.60
CA CYS A 127 -3.98 -16.77 -12.85
C CYS A 127 -4.10 -17.76 -11.67
N PRO A 128 -4.82 -18.89 -11.83
CA PRO A 128 -5.00 -19.88 -10.78
C PRO A 128 -3.69 -20.39 -10.19
N THR A 129 -2.69 -20.68 -11.04
CA THR A 129 -1.37 -21.14 -10.61
C THR A 129 -0.67 -20.12 -9.71
N VAL A 130 -0.74 -18.84 -10.05
CA VAL A 130 -0.15 -17.75 -9.26
C VAL A 130 -0.92 -17.55 -7.95
N THR A 131 -2.24 -17.64 -8.01
CA THR A 131 -3.11 -17.58 -6.82
C THR A 131 -2.80 -18.73 -5.85
N THR A 132 -2.65 -19.97 -6.34
CA THR A 132 -2.21 -21.12 -5.55
C THR A 132 -0.83 -20.88 -4.97
N PHE A 133 0.12 -20.39 -5.76
CA PHE A 133 1.48 -20.11 -5.28
C PHE A 133 1.51 -19.12 -4.11
N PHE A 134 0.88 -17.96 -4.26
CA PHE A 134 0.82 -17.00 -3.15
C PHE A 134 0.01 -17.55 -1.98
N GLY A 135 -1.09 -18.29 -2.23
CA GLY A 135 -1.84 -18.97 -1.17
C GLY A 135 -0.96 -19.92 -0.36
N THR A 136 -0.12 -20.71 -1.02
CA THR A 136 0.77 -21.67 -0.35
C THR A 136 1.92 -20.99 0.40
N VAL A 137 2.52 -19.93 -0.16
CA VAL A 137 3.53 -19.13 0.57
C VAL A 137 2.93 -18.51 1.84
N GLN A 138 1.71 -17.98 1.76
CA GLN A 138 1.02 -17.45 2.94
C GLN A 138 0.70 -18.56 3.95
N LYS A 139 0.27 -19.73 3.47
CA LYS A 139 -0.03 -20.89 4.32
C LYS A 139 1.22 -21.37 5.07
N LEU A 140 2.39 -21.37 4.42
CA LEU A 140 3.67 -21.68 5.06
C LEU A 140 3.95 -20.73 6.22
N TYR A 141 3.87 -19.41 5.96
CA TYR A 141 4.09 -18.41 7.00
C TYR A 141 3.14 -18.61 8.18
N THR A 142 1.83 -18.64 7.92
CA THR A 142 0.81 -18.78 8.98
C THR A 142 0.94 -20.09 9.74
N PHE A 143 1.31 -21.19 9.07
CA PHE A 143 1.56 -22.46 9.72
C PHE A 143 2.78 -22.38 10.63
N MET A 144 3.93 -21.92 10.15
CA MET A 144 5.16 -21.83 10.95
C MET A 144 5.01 -20.83 12.11
N SER A 145 4.49 -19.63 11.85
CA SER A 145 4.34 -18.57 12.86
C SER A 145 3.24 -18.86 13.89
N GLY A 146 2.33 -19.80 13.61
CA GLY A 146 1.23 -20.16 14.49
C GLY A 146 1.64 -21.04 15.69
N SER A 147 2.92 -21.40 15.85
CA SER A 147 3.43 -22.08 17.05
C SER A 147 4.87 -21.65 17.33
N PRO A 148 5.21 -21.27 18.58
CA PRO A 148 6.58 -20.95 18.96
C PRO A 148 7.57 -22.06 18.61
N GLN A 149 7.18 -23.32 18.82
CA GLN A 149 8.03 -24.48 18.53
C GLN A 149 8.30 -24.64 17.02
N ARG A 150 7.27 -24.43 16.17
CA ARG A 150 7.45 -24.51 14.70
C ARG A 150 8.31 -23.36 14.19
N TRP A 151 8.16 -22.19 14.79
CA TRP A 151 8.94 -21.01 14.47
C TRP A 151 10.42 -21.18 14.86
N GLU A 152 10.70 -21.77 16.02
CA GLU A 152 12.06 -22.09 16.46
C GLU A 152 12.75 -23.07 15.49
N ILE A 153 12.08 -24.18 15.15
CA ILE A 153 12.58 -25.16 14.16
C ILE A 153 12.90 -24.50 12.81
N LEU A 154 12.04 -23.57 12.36
CA LEU A 154 12.29 -22.82 11.13
C LEU A 154 13.59 -22.01 11.23
N LEU A 155 13.78 -21.25 12.32
CA LEU A 155 14.96 -20.41 12.52
C LEU A 155 16.25 -21.22 12.74
N GLU A 156 16.15 -22.48 13.18
CA GLU A 156 17.29 -23.41 13.20
C GLU A 156 17.72 -23.84 11.79
N CYS A 157 16.78 -23.89 10.84
CA CYS A 157 17.03 -24.36 9.47
C CYS A 157 17.37 -23.25 8.47
N ILE A 158 16.94 -22.00 8.73
CA ILE A 158 17.17 -20.86 7.83
C ILE A 158 17.64 -19.61 8.61
N PRO A 159 18.54 -18.78 8.03
CA PRO A 159 19.14 -17.64 8.72
C PRO A 159 18.21 -16.41 8.82
N CYS A 160 16.93 -16.56 8.50
CA CYS A 160 15.99 -15.44 8.34
C CYS A 160 14.56 -15.83 8.75
N SER A 161 13.73 -14.83 9.04
CA SER A 161 12.29 -15.03 9.25
C SER A 161 11.52 -15.06 7.93
N LEU A 162 10.44 -15.85 7.90
CA LEU A 162 9.41 -15.71 6.87
C LEU A 162 8.55 -14.47 7.12
N HIS A 163 7.95 -13.96 6.04
CA HIS A 163 7.08 -12.79 6.09
C HIS A 163 5.68 -13.14 5.61
N GLY A 164 4.67 -12.62 6.31
CA GLY A 164 3.29 -12.65 5.83
C GLY A 164 3.12 -11.72 4.63
N GLN A 165 2.13 -12.02 3.79
CA GLN A 165 1.77 -11.17 2.66
C GLN A 165 0.98 -9.96 3.14
N SER A 166 1.29 -8.80 2.55
CA SER A 166 0.51 -7.58 2.74
C SER A 166 -0.81 -7.67 1.98
N HIS A 167 -1.91 -7.34 2.67
CA HIS A 167 -3.24 -7.24 2.05
C HIS A 167 -3.41 -5.97 1.22
N THR A 168 -2.68 -4.90 1.55
CA THR A 168 -2.86 -3.57 0.95
C THR A 168 -1.82 -3.26 -0.13
N ARG A 169 -0.61 -3.86 -0.05
CA ARG A 169 0.50 -3.60 -0.97
C ARG A 169 0.98 -4.89 -1.63
N TRP A 170 0.53 -5.10 -2.87
CA TRP A 170 0.95 -6.20 -3.74
C TRP A 170 2.47 -6.29 -3.88
N SER A 171 3.16 -5.15 -3.99
CA SER A 171 4.62 -5.12 -4.12
C SER A 171 5.36 -5.72 -2.92
N GLU A 172 4.79 -5.68 -1.70
CA GLU A 172 5.41 -6.23 -0.49
C GLU A 172 5.38 -7.77 -0.47
N ARG A 173 4.62 -8.42 -1.37
CA ARG A 173 4.65 -9.89 -1.52
C ARG A 173 6.01 -10.40 -1.98
N ILE A 174 6.85 -9.53 -2.57
CA ILE A 174 8.21 -9.89 -2.95
C ILE A 174 9.04 -10.32 -1.74
N ASP A 175 8.83 -9.73 -0.57
CA ASP A 175 9.61 -10.03 0.62
C ASP A 175 9.23 -11.39 1.21
N ALA A 176 7.96 -11.79 1.09
CA ALA A 176 7.50 -13.14 1.41
C ALA A 176 8.11 -14.19 0.47
N VAL A 177 8.16 -13.90 -0.84
CA VAL A 177 8.65 -14.84 -1.86
C VAL A 177 10.18 -14.97 -1.84
N ARG A 178 10.91 -13.87 -1.64
CA ARG A 178 12.39 -13.85 -1.67
C ARG A 178 13.00 -14.82 -0.67
N GLN A 179 12.49 -14.84 0.56
CA GLN A 179 13.02 -15.73 1.59
C GLN A 179 12.75 -17.20 1.25
N VAL A 180 11.56 -17.49 0.71
CA VAL A 180 11.21 -18.84 0.27
C VAL A 180 12.10 -19.30 -0.88
N ALA A 181 12.30 -18.47 -1.90
CA ALA A 181 13.13 -18.80 -3.04
C ALA A 181 14.62 -18.96 -2.67
N ALA A 182 15.14 -18.12 -1.77
CA ALA A 182 16.55 -18.15 -1.37
C ALA A 182 16.89 -19.34 -0.47
N HIS A 183 15.93 -19.83 0.31
CA HIS A 183 16.17 -20.81 1.37
C HIS A 183 15.27 -22.06 1.26
N LEU A 184 14.78 -22.37 0.06
CA LEU A 184 13.87 -23.49 -0.18
C LEU A 184 14.37 -24.83 0.41
N PRO A 185 15.65 -25.24 0.26
CA PRO A 185 16.12 -26.48 0.87
C PRO A 185 16.02 -26.48 2.41
N GLY A 186 16.37 -25.37 3.06
CA GLY A 186 16.26 -25.23 4.51
C GLY A 186 14.79 -25.19 4.98
N ILE A 187 13.90 -24.61 4.19
CA ILE A 187 12.46 -24.64 4.45
C ILE A 187 11.92 -26.07 4.37
N LEU A 188 12.32 -26.85 3.37
CA LEU A 188 11.92 -28.26 3.27
C LEU A 188 12.43 -29.07 4.47
N GLN A 189 13.68 -28.85 4.90
CA GLN A 189 14.21 -29.46 6.11
C GLN A 189 13.41 -29.07 7.37
N ALA A 190 13.00 -27.81 7.49
CA ALA A 190 12.16 -27.35 8.59
C ALA A 190 10.79 -28.04 8.56
N ILE A 191 10.15 -28.14 7.39
CA ILE A 191 8.86 -28.84 7.20
C ILE A 191 8.99 -30.32 7.61
N GLU A 192 10.05 -31.00 7.20
CA GLU A 192 10.33 -32.40 7.59
C GLU A 192 10.60 -32.58 9.08
N SER A 193 11.16 -31.57 9.72
CA SER A 193 11.42 -31.58 11.17
C SER A 193 10.11 -31.37 11.94
N VAL A 194 9.25 -30.47 11.45
CA VAL A 194 7.91 -30.23 12.00
C VAL A 194 6.99 -31.43 11.81
N SER A 195 7.08 -32.17 10.70
CA SER A 195 6.22 -33.34 10.45
C SER A 195 6.43 -34.49 11.47
N LYS A 196 7.59 -34.51 12.15
CA LYS A 196 7.92 -35.45 13.22
C LYS A 196 7.30 -35.09 14.58
N LEU A 197 6.72 -33.89 14.72
CA LEU A 197 6.05 -33.47 15.94
C LEU A 197 4.70 -34.18 16.14
N ASN A 198 4.20 -34.15 17.37
CA ASN A 198 2.85 -34.61 17.67
C ASN A 198 1.82 -33.56 17.23
N LEU A 199 1.50 -33.56 15.93
CA LEU A 199 0.58 -32.63 15.29
C LEU A 199 -0.87 -33.14 15.32
N SER A 200 -1.83 -32.21 15.34
CA SER A 200 -3.24 -32.54 15.09
C SER A 200 -3.42 -33.11 13.67
N PRO A 201 -4.50 -33.85 13.40
CA PRO A 201 -4.79 -34.36 12.06
C PRO A 201 -4.75 -33.27 10.98
N GLU A 202 -5.31 -32.09 11.28
CA GLU A 202 -5.36 -30.94 10.36
C GLU A 202 -3.97 -30.34 10.11
N ALA A 203 -3.14 -30.30 11.16
CA ALA A 203 -1.77 -29.81 11.06
C ALA A 203 -0.87 -30.77 10.28
N LYS A 204 -1.11 -32.09 10.36
CA LYS A 204 -0.43 -33.10 9.52
C LYS A 204 -0.77 -32.92 8.04
N VAL A 205 -2.06 -32.87 7.71
CA VAL A 205 -2.49 -32.62 6.32
C VAL A 205 -1.90 -31.32 5.76
N THR A 206 -1.78 -30.30 6.62
CA THR A 206 -1.16 -29.04 6.22
C THR A 206 0.34 -29.19 5.95
N VAL A 207 1.09 -29.84 6.83
CA VAL A 207 2.56 -29.98 6.68
C VAL A 207 2.90 -30.86 5.47
N ASP A 208 2.15 -31.94 5.25
CA ASP A 208 2.34 -32.85 4.12
C ASP A 208 2.07 -32.12 2.80
N GLY A 209 0.96 -31.38 2.71
CA GLY A 209 0.65 -30.58 1.53
C GLY A 209 1.63 -29.44 1.27
N LEU A 210 2.24 -28.86 2.31
CA LEU A 210 3.32 -27.88 2.15
C LEU A 210 4.59 -28.55 1.62
N HIS A 211 4.94 -29.73 2.15
CA HIS A 211 6.11 -30.51 1.69
C HIS A 211 5.96 -30.86 0.22
N ASP A 212 4.86 -31.51 -0.19
CA ASP A 212 4.61 -31.91 -1.56
C ASP A 212 4.68 -30.73 -2.54
N TYR A 213 4.06 -29.61 -2.16
CA TYR A 213 4.05 -28.42 -3.00
C TYR A 213 5.44 -27.82 -3.18
N PHE A 214 6.19 -27.60 -2.10
CA PHE A 214 7.51 -26.99 -2.18
C PHE A 214 8.57 -27.92 -2.77
N ASN A 215 8.42 -29.23 -2.58
CA ASN A 215 9.29 -30.23 -3.18
C ASN A 215 9.14 -30.28 -4.71
N SER A 216 7.99 -29.85 -5.26
CA SER A 216 7.79 -29.77 -6.72
C SER A 216 8.63 -28.70 -7.44
N PHE A 217 9.32 -27.83 -6.70
CA PHE A 217 10.22 -26.81 -7.25
C PHE A 217 11.68 -27.26 -7.36
N LEU A 218 12.02 -28.46 -6.87
CA LEU A 218 13.34 -29.08 -6.97
C LEU A 218 13.44 -29.96 -8.23
#